data_AF-A0A832CJA4-F1
#
_entry.id   AF-A0A832CJA4-F1
#
_cell.length_a   1.000
_cell.length_b   1.000
_cell.length_c   1.000
_cell.angle_alpha   90.00
_cell.angle_beta   90.00
_cell.angle_gamma   90.00
#
_symmetry.space_group_name_H-M   'P 1'
#
loop_
_entity.id
_entity.type
_entity.pdbx_description
1 polymer ?
#
loop_
_entity_poly.entity_id
_entity_poly.type
_entity_poly.pdbx_seq_one_letter_code
_entity_poly.pdbx_strand_id
1 'polypeptide(L)'
;MRILLVTGKLAEKIVRENAVNAEVHVCNIDVAAFITPKHIENLDLKGYDLVLVPGLTKDCNWEEFERKKGVKVRLGPLHASDIRRVLNFADKIDFSHKIPACRLIESIKAEEVVREVEKLEKSAKFKIRDVAIGGKSRMKVVAEIVRPNPKDLREKIAYFAENADIIDIGVPLEFDTNELSKVLKIAVDESKKPISVDTFSKKAIEIALKHGVDMVMSVSSSNAEVLNLIEDQAIVVAERSLEALFKVLELARKRTEKVIADPILDPPLSVANSIKRYIEFRKIDPETPLLFGAGNVTELSDADSIGINALLAFIAEEIGCNLLFTTEASPKTTGSVRELRIASYLSKMAKLRNSPPKDAGISLLALKEKIRYETTKEAESFLIAKESKEFHRDPKGDFIIFIADGKIFCKHEKATIAGKRAKEIIDTILELGLVSRLDHAAYLGRELMKAEIALRLGKNYVQDQDLNFGFLA
;
A
#
# COMPACT_ATOMS: atom_id res chain seq x y z
N MET A 1 26.97 5.47 -21.16
CA MET A 1 26.81 4.01 -21.27
C MET A 1 26.20 3.66 -22.63
N ARG A 2 26.70 2.65 -23.34
CA ARG A 2 26.08 2.12 -24.57
C ARG A 2 25.09 1.00 -24.22
N ILE A 3 23.83 1.21 -24.57
CA ILE A 3 22.72 0.33 -24.18
C ILE A 3 22.10 -0.29 -25.44
N LEU A 4 21.85 -1.60 -25.38
CA LEU A 4 21.07 -2.33 -26.39
C LEU A 4 19.70 -2.71 -25.83
N LEU A 5 18.63 -2.30 -26.49
CA LEU A 5 17.27 -2.74 -26.21
C LEU A 5 16.92 -3.92 -27.12
N VAL A 6 16.46 -5.01 -26.53
CA VAL A 6 16.00 -6.19 -27.27
C VAL A 6 14.48 -6.21 -27.29
N THR A 7 13.87 -6.37 -28.46
CA THR A 7 12.42 -6.39 -28.63
C THR A 7 11.97 -7.33 -29.75
N GLY A 8 10.66 -7.62 -29.81
CA GLY A 8 10.02 -8.34 -30.91
C GLY A 8 9.40 -7.38 -31.93
N LYS A 9 8.99 -7.88 -33.09
CA LYS A 9 8.53 -7.06 -34.24
C LYS A 9 7.35 -6.14 -33.89
N LEU A 10 6.40 -6.61 -33.08
CA LEU A 10 5.19 -5.83 -32.79
C LEU A 10 5.44 -4.64 -31.87
N ALA A 11 6.45 -4.73 -31.01
CA ALA A 11 6.83 -3.65 -30.11
C ALA A 11 7.92 -2.76 -30.72
N GLU A 12 8.44 -3.05 -31.93
CA GLU A 12 9.54 -2.31 -32.55
C GLU A 12 9.29 -0.80 -32.58
N LYS A 13 8.14 -0.38 -33.13
CA LYS A 13 7.81 1.04 -33.31
C LYS A 13 7.89 1.81 -31.99
N ILE A 14 7.17 1.33 -30.98
CA ILE A 14 7.10 1.98 -29.66
C ILE A 14 8.45 1.92 -28.92
N VAL A 15 9.22 0.84 -29.08
CA VAL A 15 10.56 0.74 -28.48
C VAL A 15 11.50 1.75 -29.11
N ARG A 16 11.54 1.86 -30.45
CA ARG A 16 12.39 2.85 -31.14
C ARG A 16 12.01 4.27 -30.79
N GLU A 17 10.72 4.59 -30.68
CA GLU A 17 10.23 5.91 -30.25
C GLU A 17 10.71 6.29 -28.84
N ASN A 18 10.93 5.30 -27.95
CA ASN A 18 11.34 5.52 -26.57
C ASN A 18 12.84 5.26 -26.30
N ALA A 19 13.59 4.80 -27.30
CA ALA A 19 15.00 4.42 -27.21
C ALA A 19 15.96 5.63 -27.24
N VAL A 20 15.81 6.57 -26.31
CA VAL A 20 16.69 7.75 -26.22
C VAL A 20 18.09 7.30 -25.81
N ASN A 21 19.09 7.52 -26.67
CA ASN A 21 20.49 7.13 -26.47
C ASN A 21 20.71 5.61 -26.28
N ALA A 22 19.84 4.78 -26.86
CA ALA A 22 19.98 3.33 -26.85
C ALA A 22 19.78 2.76 -28.26
N GLU A 23 20.52 1.72 -28.60
CA GLU A 23 20.35 0.97 -29.84
C GLU A 23 19.22 -0.05 -29.67
N VAL A 24 18.55 -0.43 -30.77
CA VAL A 24 17.42 -1.36 -30.72
C VAL A 24 17.68 -2.55 -31.65
N HIS A 25 17.69 -3.75 -31.07
CA HIS A 25 17.68 -5.01 -31.79
C HIS A 25 16.28 -5.63 -31.79
N VAL A 26 15.80 -5.96 -32.99
CA VAL A 26 14.50 -6.60 -33.19
C VAL A 26 14.73 -8.07 -33.54
N CYS A 27 14.35 -8.95 -32.62
CA CYS A 27 14.42 -10.39 -32.82
C CYS A 27 13.42 -10.83 -33.91
N ASN A 28 13.71 -11.94 -34.61
CA ASN A 28 12.78 -12.55 -35.56
C ASN A 28 11.65 -13.32 -34.84
N ILE A 29 10.92 -12.62 -33.97
CA ILE A 29 9.76 -13.10 -33.24
C ILE A 29 8.80 -11.92 -33.06
N ASP A 30 7.50 -12.18 -33.13
CA ASP A 30 6.51 -11.11 -33.13
C ASP A 30 6.32 -10.51 -31.72
N VAL A 31 6.19 -11.38 -30.72
CA VAL A 31 5.90 -11.01 -29.33
C VAL A 31 7.19 -10.93 -28.51
N ALA A 32 7.48 -9.75 -27.95
CA ALA A 32 8.68 -9.51 -27.16
C ALA A 32 8.75 -10.37 -25.88
N ALA A 33 7.61 -10.72 -25.28
CA ALA A 33 7.55 -11.54 -24.07
C ALA A 33 8.10 -12.96 -24.26
N PHE A 34 8.13 -13.47 -25.50
CA PHE A 34 8.62 -14.81 -25.82
C PHE A 34 10.12 -14.85 -26.17
N ILE A 35 10.81 -13.72 -26.04
CA ILE A 35 12.25 -13.66 -26.28
C ILE A 35 12.96 -14.45 -25.18
N THR A 36 13.90 -15.29 -25.62
CA THR A 36 14.75 -16.12 -24.79
C THR A 36 16.21 -15.91 -25.16
N PRO A 37 17.18 -16.34 -24.32
CA PRO A 37 18.60 -16.24 -24.63
C PRO A 37 19.00 -16.76 -26.02
N LYS A 38 18.36 -17.83 -26.50
CA LYS A 38 18.62 -18.42 -27.83
C LYS A 38 18.40 -17.44 -28.98
N HIS A 39 17.43 -16.54 -28.85
CA HIS A 39 17.08 -15.59 -29.91
C HIS A 39 18.17 -14.54 -30.18
N ILE A 40 18.98 -14.24 -29.16
CA ILE A 40 20.08 -13.27 -29.24
C ILE A 40 21.45 -13.92 -29.06
N GLU A 41 21.53 -15.25 -29.11
CA GLU A 41 22.76 -16.00 -28.87
C GLU A 41 23.84 -15.73 -29.92
N ASN A 42 23.44 -15.47 -31.16
CA ASN A 42 24.38 -15.17 -32.24
C ASN A 42 24.66 -13.67 -32.40
N LEU A 43 24.07 -12.81 -31.56
CA LEU A 43 24.31 -11.37 -31.62
C LEU A 43 25.72 -11.05 -31.10
N ASP A 44 26.43 -10.18 -31.82
CA ASP A 44 27.64 -9.57 -31.29
C ASP A 44 27.26 -8.47 -30.31
N LEU A 45 27.58 -8.70 -29.05
CA LEU A 45 27.30 -7.78 -27.95
C LEU A 45 28.56 -7.01 -27.52
N LYS A 46 29.68 -7.15 -28.25
CA LYS A 46 30.92 -6.47 -27.92
C LYS A 46 30.74 -4.97 -27.94
N GLY A 47 31.05 -4.37 -26.80
CA GLY A 47 31.08 -2.93 -26.62
C GLY A 47 29.77 -2.29 -26.17
N TYR A 48 28.69 -3.07 -26.01
CA TYR A 48 27.59 -2.64 -25.15
C TYR A 48 28.00 -2.79 -23.69
N ASP A 49 27.58 -1.83 -22.88
CA ASP A 49 27.76 -1.88 -21.43
C ASP A 49 26.56 -2.59 -20.76
N LEU A 50 25.39 -2.51 -21.38
CA LEU A 50 24.13 -3.03 -20.87
C LEU A 50 23.20 -3.47 -22.01
N VAL A 51 22.63 -4.67 -21.89
CA VAL A 51 21.53 -5.16 -22.72
C VAL A 51 20.26 -5.22 -21.89
N LEU A 52 19.23 -4.51 -22.30
CA LEU A 52 17.90 -4.59 -21.71
C LEU A 52 17.01 -5.51 -22.54
N VAL A 53 16.62 -6.62 -21.93
CA VAL A 53 15.66 -7.57 -22.49
C VAL A 53 14.24 -7.26 -22.00
N PRO A 54 13.16 -7.70 -22.66
CA PRO A 54 11.81 -7.36 -22.25
C PRO A 54 11.53 -7.81 -20.80
N GLY A 55 10.88 -6.95 -20.00
CA GLY A 55 10.65 -7.21 -18.56
C GLY A 55 9.85 -8.49 -18.27
N LEU A 56 9.07 -8.96 -19.25
CA LEU A 56 8.26 -10.19 -19.18
C LEU A 56 9.08 -11.48 -19.30
N THR A 57 10.38 -11.39 -19.56
CA THR A 57 11.25 -12.56 -19.76
C THR A 57 11.96 -13.00 -18.47
N LYS A 58 11.44 -12.64 -17.28
CA LYS A 58 12.06 -12.89 -15.96
C LYS A 58 12.38 -14.36 -15.65
N ASP A 59 11.63 -15.26 -16.26
CA ASP A 59 11.78 -16.70 -16.04
C ASP A 59 12.86 -17.33 -16.93
N CYS A 60 13.41 -16.56 -17.88
CA CYS A 60 14.56 -16.98 -18.67
C CYS A 60 15.87 -16.92 -17.85
N ASN A 61 16.85 -17.75 -18.23
CA ASN A 61 18.16 -17.78 -17.58
C ASN A 61 19.11 -16.70 -18.11
N TRP A 62 18.74 -15.43 -17.92
CA TRP A 62 19.56 -14.29 -18.37
C TRP A 62 20.90 -14.19 -17.65
N GLU A 63 20.99 -14.66 -16.41
CA GLU A 63 22.22 -14.66 -15.62
C GLU A 63 23.28 -15.58 -16.24
N GLU A 64 22.89 -16.79 -16.66
CA GLU A 64 23.79 -17.70 -17.39
C GLU A 64 24.21 -17.11 -18.74
N PHE A 65 23.27 -16.50 -19.46
CA PHE A 65 23.55 -15.86 -20.75
C PHE A 65 24.55 -14.71 -20.61
N GLU A 66 24.41 -13.88 -19.59
CA GLU A 66 25.35 -12.82 -19.24
C GLU A 66 26.75 -13.36 -18.95
N ARG A 67 26.87 -14.42 -18.14
CA ARG A 67 28.17 -15.08 -17.89
C ARG A 67 28.83 -15.56 -19.18
N LYS A 68 28.06 -16.12 -20.11
CA LYS A 68 28.56 -16.61 -21.40
C LYS A 68 29.02 -15.48 -22.32
N LYS A 69 28.30 -14.35 -22.32
CA LYS A 69 28.55 -13.23 -23.24
C LYS A 69 29.51 -12.17 -22.71
N GLY A 70 29.71 -12.11 -21.38
CA GLY A 70 30.57 -11.12 -20.74
C GLY A 70 30.04 -9.69 -20.81
N VAL A 71 28.73 -9.52 -21.00
CA VAL A 71 28.03 -8.23 -21.03
C VAL A 71 26.86 -8.27 -20.06
N LYS A 72 26.58 -7.16 -19.37
CA LYS A 72 25.43 -7.09 -18.46
C LYS A 72 24.13 -7.25 -19.24
N VAL A 73 23.29 -8.18 -18.81
CA VAL A 73 21.94 -8.40 -19.37
C VAL A 73 20.93 -8.28 -18.26
N ARG A 74 20.02 -7.32 -18.36
CA ARG A 74 19.01 -7.05 -17.31
C ARG A 74 17.61 -6.92 -17.90
N LEU A 75 16.61 -7.15 -17.07
CA LEU A 75 15.22 -6.94 -17.45
C LEU A 75 14.94 -5.44 -17.61
N GLY A 76 14.36 -5.07 -18.74
CA GLY A 76 13.76 -3.77 -18.99
C GLY A 76 12.38 -3.63 -18.32
N PRO A 77 11.59 -2.59 -18.69
CA PRO A 77 10.24 -2.42 -18.17
C PRO A 77 9.27 -3.48 -18.71
N LEU A 78 8.12 -3.61 -18.03
CA LEU A 78 6.99 -4.41 -18.51
C LEU A 78 6.32 -3.79 -19.75
N HIS A 79 6.25 -2.46 -19.81
CA HIS A 79 5.68 -1.71 -20.93
C HIS A 79 6.78 -0.97 -21.71
N ALA A 80 6.72 -1.04 -23.04
CA ALA A 80 7.68 -0.34 -23.90
C ALA A 80 7.64 1.19 -23.75
N SER A 81 6.49 1.76 -23.36
CA SER A 81 6.35 3.20 -23.06
C SER A 81 7.21 3.67 -21.89
N ASP A 82 7.58 2.77 -20.96
CA ASP A 82 8.39 3.12 -19.79
C ASP A 82 9.90 3.08 -20.08
N ILE A 83 10.33 2.69 -21.29
CA ILE A 83 11.74 2.55 -21.64
C ILE A 83 12.50 3.85 -21.42
N ARG A 84 11.96 4.97 -21.90
CA ARG A 84 12.58 6.28 -21.73
C ARG A 84 12.78 6.64 -20.25
N ARG A 85 11.79 6.30 -19.41
CA ARG A 85 11.87 6.50 -17.95
C ARG A 85 12.96 5.63 -17.35
N VAL A 86 13.02 4.35 -17.72
CA VAL A 86 14.02 3.38 -17.22
C VAL A 86 15.44 3.79 -17.61
N LEU A 87 15.67 4.24 -18.85
CA LEU A 87 16.99 4.63 -19.32
C LEU A 87 17.61 5.77 -18.50
N ASN A 88 16.81 6.69 -17.95
CA ASN A 88 17.29 7.76 -17.06
C ASN A 88 17.90 7.26 -15.73
N PHE A 89 17.67 5.99 -15.38
CA PHE A 89 18.21 5.34 -14.19
C PHE A 89 19.29 4.31 -14.49
N ALA A 90 19.60 4.04 -15.77
CA ALA A 90 20.50 2.96 -16.15
C ALA A 90 21.94 3.16 -15.64
N ASP A 91 22.41 4.42 -15.54
CA ASP A 91 23.72 4.75 -14.97
C ASP A 91 23.71 4.79 -13.41
N LYS A 92 22.54 4.71 -12.78
CA LYS A 92 22.36 4.90 -11.33
C LYS A 92 22.01 3.61 -10.59
N ILE A 93 21.36 2.67 -11.27
CA ILE A 93 20.79 1.45 -10.69
C ILE A 93 21.29 0.26 -11.51
N ASP A 94 21.87 -0.73 -10.84
CA ASP A 94 22.09 -2.03 -11.45
C ASP A 94 20.73 -2.76 -11.49
N PHE A 95 20.16 -2.89 -12.68
CA PHE A 95 18.86 -3.55 -12.87
C PHE A 95 18.96 -5.05 -12.53
N SER A 96 17.84 -5.78 -12.53
CA SER A 96 17.77 -7.18 -12.08
C SER A 96 17.56 -8.16 -13.23
N HIS A 97 17.99 -9.41 -13.05
CA HIS A 97 17.63 -10.54 -13.91
C HIS A 97 16.22 -11.09 -13.64
N LYS A 98 15.62 -10.71 -12.50
CA LYS A 98 14.36 -11.29 -11.99
C LYS A 98 13.25 -10.27 -11.74
N ILE A 99 13.62 -9.01 -11.48
CA ILE A 99 12.66 -7.93 -11.24
C ILE A 99 12.69 -6.98 -12.45
N PRO A 100 11.55 -6.73 -13.13
CA PRO A 100 11.47 -5.75 -14.20
C PRO A 100 11.96 -4.38 -13.76
N ALA A 101 12.73 -3.67 -14.60
CA ALA A 101 13.37 -2.40 -14.22
C ALA A 101 12.38 -1.36 -13.67
N CYS A 102 11.18 -1.24 -14.23
CA CYS A 102 10.17 -0.29 -13.74
C CYS A 102 9.75 -0.57 -12.28
N ARG A 103 9.63 -1.84 -11.89
CA ARG A 103 9.29 -2.27 -10.53
C ARG A 103 10.46 -2.09 -9.57
N LEU A 104 11.67 -2.40 -10.03
CA LEU A 104 12.88 -2.21 -9.22
C LEU A 104 13.11 -0.73 -8.87
N ILE A 105 12.92 0.17 -9.83
CA ILE A 105 13.01 1.62 -9.61
C ILE A 105 11.98 2.07 -8.55
N GLU A 106 10.75 1.57 -8.62
CA GLU A 106 9.70 1.87 -7.64
C GLU A 106 10.07 1.38 -6.23
N SER A 107 10.60 0.16 -6.12
CA SER A 107 11.06 -0.42 -4.85
C SER A 107 12.19 0.39 -4.22
N ILE A 108 13.21 0.75 -5.01
CA ILE A 108 14.36 1.55 -4.53
C ILE A 108 13.87 2.91 -4.04
N LYS A 109 13.02 3.59 -4.82
CA LYS A 109 12.42 4.86 -4.40
C LYS A 109 11.65 4.73 -3.10
N ALA A 110 10.84 3.68 -2.95
CA ALA A 110 10.09 3.45 -1.71
C ALA A 110 11.02 3.25 -0.51
N GLU A 111 12.09 2.47 -0.65
CA GLU A 111 13.09 2.28 0.40
C GLU A 111 13.80 3.58 0.77
N GLU A 112 14.18 4.40 -0.23
CA GLU A 112 14.77 5.72 0.02
C GLU A 112 13.82 6.62 0.81
N VAL A 113 12.54 6.65 0.43
CA VAL A 113 11.51 7.42 1.15
C VAL A 113 11.41 6.98 2.61
N VAL A 114 11.33 5.67 2.86
CA VAL A 114 11.26 5.13 4.23
C VAL A 114 12.50 5.55 5.02
N ARG A 115 13.71 5.34 4.47
CA ARG A 115 14.97 5.69 5.14
C ARG A 115 15.09 7.19 5.42
N GLU A 116 14.68 8.06 4.49
CA GLU A 116 14.71 9.51 4.67
C GLU A 116 13.76 9.95 5.78
N VAL A 117 12.54 9.43 5.78
CA VAL A 117 11.53 9.74 6.79
C VAL A 117 11.94 9.22 8.17
N GLU A 118 12.44 7.98 8.27
CA GLU A 118 12.86 7.36 9.53
C GLU A 118 14.07 8.07 10.18
N LYS A 119 14.91 8.75 9.40
CA LYS A 119 15.98 9.59 9.98
C LYS A 119 15.43 10.74 10.83
N LEU A 120 14.23 11.23 10.53
CA LEU A 120 13.60 12.34 11.25
C LEU A 120 13.10 11.93 12.65
N GLU A 121 13.00 10.64 12.94
CA GLU A 121 12.56 10.11 14.24
C GLU A 121 13.47 10.56 15.39
N LYS A 122 14.73 10.91 15.09
CA LYS A 122 15.69 11.49 16.06
C LYS A 122 15.27 12.86 16.59
N SER A 123 14.36 13.55 15.89
CA SER A 123 13.84 14.86 16.28
C SER A 123 12.54 14.79 17.09
N ALA A 124 12.12 13.59 17.48
CA ALA A 124 10.93 13.41 18.29
C ALA A 124 11.04 14.14 19.64
N LYS A 125 9.89 14.60 20.13
CA LYS A 125 9.78 15.31 21.41
C LYS A 125 9.90 14.36 22.59
N PHE A 126 9.29 13.19 22.48
CA PHE A 126 9.43 12.09 23.44
C PHE A 126 9.23 10.74 22.75
N LYS A 127 9.39 9.66 23.51
CA LYS A 127 9.08 8.31 23.05
C LYS A 127 8.06 7.62 23.95
N ILE A 128 7.24 6.78 23.34
CA ILE A 128 6.41 5.78 24.02
C ILE A 128 7.06 4.43 23.69
N ARG A 129 7.76 3.84 24.67
CA ARG A 129 8.76 2.78 24.43
C ARG A 129 9.75 3.18 23.32
N ASP A 130 9.72 2.52 22.19
CA ASP A 130 10.57 2.77 21.01
C ASP A 130 9.94 3.71 19.98
N VAL A 131 8.67 4.08 20.13
CA VAL A 131 7.91 4.89 19.16
C VAL A 131 8.13 6.39 19.40
N ALA A 132 8.66 7.09 18.39
CA ALA A 132 9.01 8.50 18.47
C ALA A 132 7.83 9.45 18.16
N ILE A 133 7.46 10.30 19.11
CA ILE A 133 6.29 11.19 19.03
C ILE A 133 6.72 12.66 18.99
N GLY A 134 6.12 13.44 18.10
CA GLY A 134 6.30 14.90 18.05
C GLY A 134 7.49 15.38 17.20
N GLY A 135 7.75 16.68 17.22
CA GLY A 135 8.82 17.30 16.45
C GLY A 135 8.66 17.07 14.95
N LYS A 136 9.73 16.67 14.25
CA LYS A 136 9.70 16.39 12.81
C LYS A 136 9.48 14.90 12.48
N SER A 137 9.21 14.05 13.48
CA SER A 137 8.97 12.62 13.25
C SER A 137 7.74 12.37 12.36
N ARG A 138 7.66 11.19 11.75
CA ARG A 138 6.47 10.76 11.00
C ARG A 138 5.28 10.64 11.96
N MET A 139 4.09 11.06 11.51
CA MET A 139 2.85 10.77 12.23
C MET A 139 2.73 9.28 12.52
N LYS A 140 2.44 8.90 13.78
CA LYS A 140 2.29 7.51 14.20
C LYS A 140 0.86 7.04 14.07
N VAL A 141 0.66 5.81 13.63
CA VAL A 141 -0.67 5.22 13.50
C VAL A 141 -1.01 4.48 14.78
N VAL A 142 -2.09 4.91 15.42
CA VAL A 142 -2.72 4.26 16.57
C VAL A 142 -3.91 3.46 16.04
N ALA A 143 -3.87 2.14 16.20
CA ALA A 143 -4.89 1.22 15.69
C ALA A 143 -5.77 0.70 16.84
N GLU A 144 -7.06 1.00 16.79
CA GLU A 144 -8.02 0.59 17.81
C GLU A 144 -8.59 -0.81 17.53
N ILE A 145 -8.50 -1.68 18.54
CA ILE A 145 -9.31 -2.89 18.66
C ILE A 145 -10.60 -2.53 19.40
N VAL A 146 -11.67 -2.17 18.67
CA VAL A 146 -12.94 -1.63 19.22
C VAL A 146 -13.62 -2.55 20.23
N ARG A 147 -13.65 -3.85 19.93
CA ARG A 147 -14.29 -4.88 20.77
C ARG A 147 -13.32 -6.04 20.95
N PRO A 148 -12.36 -5.92 21.88
CA PRO A 148 -11.36 -6.96 22.10
C PRO A 148 -12.04 -8.22 22.64
N ASN A 149 -11.79 -9.37 22.01
CA ASN A 149 -12.28 -10.66 22.47
C ASN A 149 -11.07 -11.54 22.81
N PRO A 150 -10.94 -12.06 24.05
CA PRO A 150 -9.80 -12.87 24.44
C PRO A 150 -9.50 -14.07 23.52
N LYS A 151 -10.50 -14.57 22.77
CA LYS A 151 -10.34 -15.69 21.82
C LYS A 151 -9.53 -15.33 20.59
N ASP A 152 -9.70 -14.11 20.06
CA ASP A 152 -9.05 -13.65 18.80
C ASP A 152 -8.04 -12.52 19.01
N LEU A 153 -7.90 -12.02 20.23
CA LEU A 153 -7.09 -10.85 20.57
C LEU A 153 -5.62 -10.99 20.14
N ARG A 154 -5.01 -12.17 20.32
CA ARG A 154 -3.61 -12.39 19.92
C ARG A 154 -3.40 -12.24 18.41
N GLU A 155 -4.32 -12.75 17.62
CA GLU A 155 -4.27 -12.63 16.16
C GLU A 155 -4.45 -11.19 15.72
N LYS A 156 -5.38 -10.45 16.34
CA LYS A 156 -5.59 -9.03 16.08
C LYS A 156 -4.37 -8.18 16.47
N ILE A 157 -3.76 -8.46 17.62
CA ILE A 157 -2.53 -7.79 18.06
C ILE A 157 -1.40 -8.04 17.06
N ALA A 158 -1.20 -9.29 16.61
CA ALA A 158 -0.18 -9.62 15.62
C ALA A 158 -0.42 -8.87 14.30
N TYR A 159 -1.66 -8.90 13.79
CA TYR A 159 -2.05 -8.20 12.57
C TYR A 159 -1.82 -6.68 12.66
N PHE A 160 -2.23 -6.04 13.75
CA PHE A 160 -1.99 -4.62 13.95
C PHE A 160 -0.54 -4.28 14.27
N ALA A 161 0.24 -5.15 14.92
CA ALA A 161 1.66 -4.89 15.18
C ALA A 161 2.50 -4.77 13.91
N GLU A 162 2.08 -5.41 12.82
CA GLU A 162 2.73 -5.27 11.49
C GLU A 162 2.46 -3.90 10.86
N ASN A 163 1.30 -3.32 11.11
CA ASN A 163 0.79 -2.15 10.36
C ASN A 163 0.74 -0.87 11.19
N ALA A 164 0.53 -0.95 12.51
CA ALA A 164 0.41 0.16 13.43
C ALA A 164 1.72 0.45 14.18
N ASP A 165 1.82 1.67 14.70
CA ASP A 165 2.89 2.07 15.60
C ASP A 165 2.48 1.83 17.07
N ILE A 166 1.21 2.01 17.40
CA ILE A 166 0.62 1.82 18.73
C ILE A 166 -0.69 1.04 18.57
N ILE A 167 -0.98 0.11 19.48
CA ILE A 167 -2.24 -0.64 19.51
C ILE A 167 -3.08 -0.11 20.65
N ASP A 168 -4.29 0.34 20.35
CA ASP A 168 -5.26 0.81 21.32
C ASP A 168 -6.32 -0.27 21.59
N ILE A 169 -6.58 -0.50 22.88
CA ILE A 169 -7.59 -1.44 23.35
C ILE A 169 -8.84 -0.65 23.72
N GLY A 170 -9.85 -0.73 22.86
CA GLY A 170 -11.14 -0.09 23.08
C GLY A 170 -11.83 -0.69 24.31
N VAL A 171 -12.32 0.18 25.19
CA VAL A 171 -13.08 -0.22 26.39
C VAL A 171 -14.56 0.13 26.18
N PRO A 172 -15.45 -0.86 26.12
CA PRO A 172 -16.89 -0.60 26.04
C PRO A 172 -17.39 0.23 27.23
N LEU A 173 -18.50 0.97 27.04
CA LEU A 173 -19.12 1.77 28.11
C LEU A 173 -19.46 0.92 29.35
N GLU A 174 -19.95 -0.30 29.12
CA GLU A 174 -20.20 -1.31 30.13
C GLU A 174 -19.20 -2.45 29.96
N PHE A 175 -18.44 -2.75 31.02
CA PHE A 175 -17.43 -3.80 31.00
C PHE A 175 -17.38 -4.56 32.32
N ASP A 176 -17.06 -5.85 32.23
CA ASP A 176 -16.66 -6.64 33.40
C ASP A 176 -15.18 -6.40 33.73
N THR A 177 -14.87 -6.21 35.01
CA THR A 177 -13.51 -5.89 35.44
C THR A 177 -12.55 -7.06 35.27
N ASN A 178 -13.02 -8.30 35.42
CA ASN A 178 -12.17 -9.47 35.28
C ASN A 178 -11.88 -9.75 33.80
N GLU A 179 -12.87 -9.56 32.93
CA GLU A 179 -12.69 -9.66 31.49
C GLU A 179 -11.74 -8.58 30.96
N LEU A 180 -11.94 -7.31 31.33
CA LEU A 180 -11.04 -6.22 30.96
C LEU A 180 -9.60 -6.49 31.45
N SER A 181 -9.45 -6.96 32.68
CA SER A 181 -8.15 -7.34 33.24
C SER A 181 -7.47 -8.46 32.44
N LYS A 182 -8.22 -9.47 31.98
CA LYS A 182 -7.69 -10.53 31.11
C LYS A 182 -7.27 -10.00 29.74
N VAL A 183 -8.09 -9.16 29.12
CA VAL A 183 -7.81 -8.53 27.82
C VAL A 183 -6.52 -7.70 27.89
N LEU A 184 -6.40 -6.83 28.89
CA LEU A 184 -5.24 -5.95 29.06
C LEU A 184 -3.96 -6.73 29.34
N LYS A 185 -4.04 -7.76 30.18
CA LYS A 185 -2.90 -8.65 30.43
C LYS A 185 -2.40 -9.29 29.13
N ILE A 186 -3.31 -9.86 28.33
CA ILE A 186 -2.94 -10.44 27.03
C ILE A 186 -2.33 -9.38 26.11
N ALA A 187 -2.91 -8.17 26.07
CA ALA A 187 -2.41 -7.09 25.23
C ALA A 187 -0.98 -6.67 25.59
N VAL A 188 -0.70 -6.46 26.87
CA VAL A 188 0.62 -6.04 27.36
C VAL A 188 1.66 -7.16 27.22
N ASP A 189 1.31 -8.40 27.59
CA ASP A 189 2.24 -9.54 27.56
C ASP A 189 2.66 -9.92 26.13
N GLU A 190 1.74 -9.83 25.16
CA GLU A 190 1.94 -10.35 23.80
C GLU A 190 2.43 -9.28 22.81
N SER A 191 2.14 -8.00 23.06
CA SER A 191 2.45 -6.93 22.11
C SER A 191 3.89 -6.42 22.22
N LYS A 192 4.57 -6.39 21.07
CA LYS A 192 5.86 -5.68 20.92
C LYS A 192 5.70 -4.18 20.72
N LYS A 193 4.49 -3.72 20.40
CA LYS A 193 4.14 -2.30 20.23
C LYS A 193 3.60 -1.74 21.53
N PRO A 194 3.72 -0.41 21.75
CA PRO A 194 3.04 0.24 22.87
C PRO A 194 1.55 -0.07 22.89
N ILE A 195 1.02 -0.28 24.09
CA ILE A 195 -0.40 -0.50 24.34
C ILE A 195 -1.03 0.77 24.90
N SER A 196 -2.15 1.15 24.30
CA SER A 196 -3.01 2.25 24.72
C SER A 196 -4.37 1.74 25.19
N VAL A 197 -5.06 2.53 26.01
CA VAL A 197 -6.48 2.32 26.31
C VAL A 197 -7.25 3.61 26.05
N ASP A 198 -8.38 3.51 25.34
CA ASP A 198 -9.30 4.62 25.11
C ASP A 198 -10.56 4.47 25.96
N THR A 199 -10.67 5.30 27.00
CA THR A 199 -11.82 5.29 27.90
C THR A 199 -11.91 6.55 28.77
N PHE A 200 -13.15 6.98 29.06
CA PHE A 200 -13.41 7.99 30.10
C PHE A 200 -13.51 7.38 31.51
N SER A 201 -13.60 6.06 31.64
CA SER A 201 -13.84 5.39 32.92
C SER A 201 -12.58 5.34 33.79
N LYS A 202 -12.59 6.06 34.91
CA LYS A 202 -11.53 6.01 35.92
C LYS A 202 -11.20 4.57 36.36
N LYS A 203 -12.22 3.73 36.55
CA LYS A 203 -12.04 2.34 36.97
C LYS A 203 -11.32 1.50 35.91
N ALA A 204 -11.60 1.73 34.62
CA ALA A 204 -10.89 1.06 33.53
C ALA A 204 -9.43 1.51 33.46
N ILE A 205 -9.19 2.82 33.61
CA ILE A 205 -7.84 3.39 33.65
C ILE A 205 -7.03 2.79 34.80
N GLU A 206 -7.60 2.70 36.01
CA GLU A 206 -6.93 2.06 37.17
C GLU A 206 -6.53 0.61 36.89
N ILE A 207 -7.36 -0.16 36.18
CA ILE A 207 -7.05 -1.55 35.79
C ILE A 207 -5.93 -1.56 34.73
N ALA A 208 -6.01 -0.67 33.75
CA ALA A 208 -5.01 -0.55 32.69
C ALA A 208 -3.63 -0.18 33.23
N LEU A 209 -3.55 0.81 34.11
CA LEU A 209 -2.29 1.22 34.75
C LEU A 209 -1.66 0.08 35.55
N LYS A 210 -2.46 -0.74 36.26
CA LYS A 210 -1.97 -1.93 36.99
C LYS A 210 -1.34 -2.98 36.09
N HIS A 211 -1.79 -3.10 34.85
CA HIS A 211 -1.21 -4.01 33.85
C HIS A 211 -0.02 -3.41 33.11
N GLY A 212 0.27 -2.12 33.29
CA GLY A 212 1.42 -1.47 32.68
C GLY A 212 1.19 -1.02 31.24
N VAL A 213 0.01 -0.51 30.91
CA VAL A 213 -0.22 0.15 29.60
C VAL A 213 0.68 1.37 29.44
N ASP A 214 1.04 1.70 28.21
CA ASP A 214 2.01 2.74 27.88
C ASP A 214 1.36 4.12 27.67
N MET A 215 0.08 4.14 27.26
CA MET A 215 -0.67 5.35 26.95
C MET A 215 -2.12 5.26 27.44
N VAL A 216 -2.65 6.37 27.94
CA VAL A 216 -4.07 6.53 28.31
C VAL A 216 -4.68 7.61 27.43
N MET A 217 -5.74 7.26 26.70
CA MET A 217 -6.50 8.17 25.85
C MET A 217 -7.77 8.66 26.54
N SER A 218 -8.32 9.78 26.03
CA SER A 218 -9.58 10.36 26.50
C SER A 218 -9.58 10.91 27.93
N VAL A 219 -8.49 11.57 28.34
CA VAL A 219 -8.49 12.43 29.54
C VAL A 219 -9.13 13.78 29.19
N SER A 220 -10.07 14.24 29.99
CA SER A 220 -10.81 15.49 29.77
C SER A 220 -11.13 16.17 31.10
N SER A 221 -11.89 17.27 31.03
CA SER A 221 -12.34 17.99 32.23
C SER A 221 -13.21 17.12 33.14
N SER A 222 -13.88 16.09 32.60
CA SER A 222 -14.82 15.25 33.35
C SER A 222 -14.17 14.15 34.18
N ASN A 223 -12.89 13.82 33.91
CA ASN A 223 -12.16 12.75 34.59
C ASN A 223 -10.72 13.18 34.98
N ALA A 224 -10.46 14.49 35.07
CA ALA A 224 -9.11 15.03 35.29
C ALA A 224 -8.42 14.51 36.57
N GLU A 225 -9.16 13.96 37.54
CA GLU A 225 -8.60 13.32 38.73
C GLU A 225 -7.75 12.08 38.42
N VAL A 226 -7.93 11.44 37.26
CA VAL A 226 -7.10 10.29 36.82
C VAL A 226 -5.65 10.69 36.58
N LEU A 227 -5.38 11.98 36.35
CA LEU A 227 -4.02 12.51 36.23
C LEU A 227 -3.17 12.26 37.49
N ASN A 228 -3.80 12.07 38.65
CA ASN A 228 -3.08 11.73 39.89
C ASN A 228 -2.58 10.29 39.94
N LEU A 229 -3.08 9.43 39.05
CA LEU A 229 -2.68 8.03 38.92
C LEU A 229 -1.58 7.83 37.87
N ILE A 230 -1.31 8.85 37.06
CA ILE A 230 -0.33 8.76 35.98
C ILE A 230 1.07 8.98 36.55
N GLU A 231 1.98 8.08 36.20
CA GLU A 231 3.39 8.16 36.55
C GLU A 231 4.20 8.55 35.31
N ASP A 232 4.41 7.60 34.39
CA ASP A 232 5.24 7.79 33.19
C ASP A 232 4.46 7.51 31.88
N GLN A 233 3.17 7.19 31.98
CA GLN A 233 2.34 6.93 30.79
C GLN A 233 2.18 8.19 29.95
N ALA A 234 2.07 8.00 28.64
CA ALA A 234 1.60 9.05 27.75
C ALA A 234 0.11 9.32 27.98
N ILE A 235 -0.30 10.57 27.84
CA ILE A 235 -1.69 10.99 28.04
C ILE A 235 -2.18 11.71 26.81
N VAL A 236 -3.34 11.30 26.28
CA VAL A 236 -4.10 12.08 25.29
C VAL A 236 -5.22 12.83 25.99
N VAL A 237 -5.13 14.16 25.95
CA VAL A 237 -6.17 15.05 26.46
C VAL A 237 -7.14 15.39 25.34
N ALA A 238 -8.40 14.99 25.47
CA ALA A 238 -9.42 15.11 24.43
C ALA A 238 -10.54 16.09 24.84
N GLU A 239 -10.66 17.21 24.13
CA GLU A 239 -11.66 18.24 24.41
C GLU A 239 -12.06 18.99 23.13
N ARG A 240 -13.35 19.28 22.98
CA ARG A 240 -13.88 20.04 21.82
C ARG A 240 -13.72 21.55 21.99
N SER A 241 -13.75 22.05 23.22
CA SER A 241 -13.47 23.46 23.53
C SER A 241 -11.97 23.62 23.69
N LEU A 242 -11.37 24.55 22.94
CA LEU A 242 -9.94 24.84 23.07
C LEU A 242 -9.61 25.39 24.47
N GLU A 243 -10.53 26.16 25.05
CA GLU A 243 -10.38 26.69 26.41
C GLU A 243 -10.33 25.57 27.45
N ALA A 244 -11.22 24.57 27.35
CA ALA A 244 -11.20 23.40 28.20
C ALA A 244 -9.94 22.54 27.95
N LEU A 245 -9.60 22.31 26.67
CA LEU A 245 -8.42 21.57 26.26
C LEU A 245 -7.14 22.14 26.89
N PHE A 246 -6.92 23.45 26.77
CA PHE A 246 -5.74 24.09 27.33
C PHE A 246 -5.68 23.99 28.86
N LYS A 247 -6.81 24.15 29.56
CA LYS A 247 -6.87 23.98 31.02
C LYS A 247 -6.44 22.58 31.45
N VAL A 248 -6.94 21.55 30.79
CA VAL A 248 -6.59 20.16 31.13
C VAL A 248 -5.16 19.84 30.72
N LEU A 249 -4.66 20.37 29.59
CA LEU A 249 -3.26 20.25 29.19
C LEU A 249 -2.30 20.85 30.23
N GLU A 250 -2.64 22.00 30.83
CA GLU A 250 -1.84 22.59 31.91
C GLU A 250 -1.76 21.68 33.14
N LEU A 251 -2.84 20.97 33.48
CA LEU A 251 -2.83 20.00 34.56
C LEU A 251 -2.02 18.74 34.20
N ALA A 252 -2.19 18.23 32.98
CA ALA A 252 -1.49 17.04 32.50
C ALA A 252 0.04 17.25 32.43
N ARG A 253 0.49 18.43 31.99
CA ARG A 253 1.91 18.80 31.91
C ARG A 253 2.61 18.84 33.27
N LYS A 254 1.87 19.02 34.36
CA LYS A 254 2.43 18.93 35.72
C LYS A 254 2.66 17.49 36.18
N ARG A 255 2.14 16.50 35.44
CA ARG A 255 2.21 15.08 35.78
C ARG A 255 3.18 14.31 34.88
N THR A 256 3.16 14.56 33.59
CA THR A 256 4.04 13.90 32.62
C THR A 256 4.45 14.86 31.51
N GLU A 257 5.61 14.61 30.91
CA GLU A 257 6.06 15.32 29.71
C GLU A 257 5.45 14.73 28.43
N LYS A 258 4.89 13.51 28.51
CA LYS A 258 4.34 12.74 27.38
C LYS A 258 2.87 13.10 27.10
N VAL A 259 2.58 14.39 27.01
CA VAL A 259 1.22 14.90 26.79
C VAL A 259 0.95 15.12 25.31
N ILE A 260 -0.20 14.64 24.87
CA ILE A 260 -0.73 14.75 23.52
C ILE A 260 -2.09 15.45 23.62
N ALA A 261 -2.36 16.39 22.72
CA ALA A 261 -3.65 17.05 22.63
C ALA A 261 -4.52 16.40 21.53
N ASP A 262 -5.82 16.31 21.78
CA ASP A 262 -6.82 15.90 20.80
C ASP A 262 -7.99 16.90 20.81
N PRO A 263 -8.00 17.87 19.87
CA PRO A 263 -9.15 18.72 19.61
C PRO A 263 -10.38 17.98 19.06
N ILE A 264 -10.30 16.67 18.84
CA ILE A 264 -11.35 15.78 18.33
C ILE A 264 -11.71 16.10 16.88
N LEU A 265 -11.40 15.17 15.97
CA LEU A 265 -11.89 15.25 14.60
C LEU A 265 -13.37 14.85 14.53
N ASP A 266 -14.19 15.69 13.91
CA ASP A 266 -15.62 15.47 13.81
C ASP A 266 -16.02 14.56 12.64
N PRO A 267 -17.19 13.90 12.72
CA PRO A 267 -17.71 13.08 11.62
C PRO A 267 -18.04 13.93 10.37
N PRO A 268 -18.37 13.27 9.23
CA PRO A 268 -18.80 13.95 8.00
C PRO A 268 -19.87 15.02 8.25
N LEU A 269 -19.85 16.08 7.43
CA LEU A 269 -20.66 17.31 7.60
C LEU A 269 -20.24 18.21 8.79
N SER A 270 -19.18 17.88 9.52
CA SER A 270 -18.54 18.77 10.51
C SER A 270 -17.00 18.76 10.47
N VAL A 271 -16.42 18.02 9.52
CA VAL A 271 -14.97 17.87 9.33
C VAL A 271 -14.26 19.22 9.14
N ALA A 272 -14.81 20.13 8.32
CA ALA A 272 -14.19 21.44 8.09
C ALA A 272 -14.11 22.29 9.38
N ASN A 273 -15.15 22.25 10.22
CA ASN A 273 -15.18 22.97 11.48
C ASN A 273 -14.18 22.41 12.49
N SER A 274 -14.06 21.07 12.58
CA SER A 274 -13.04 20.44 13.42
C SER A 274 -11.63 20.71 12.91
N ILE A 275 -11.37 20.63 11.59
CA ILE A 275 -10.08 21.03 11.00
C ILE A 275 -9.71 22.46 11.38
N LYS A 276 -10.65 23.41 11.30
CA LYS A 276 -10.42 24.78 11.77
C LYS A 276 -9.99 24.80 13.24
N ARG A 277 -10.61 24.00 14.10
CA ARG A 277 -10.23 23.89 15.52
C ARG A 277 -8.79 23.37 15.70
N TYR A 278 -8.35 22.40 14.90
CA TYR A 278 -6.94 21.97 14.88
C TYR A 278 -5.98 23.10 14.46
N ILE A 279 -6.35 23.86 13.42
CA ILE A 279 -5.56 25.01 12.95
C ILE A 279 -5.46 26.09 14.04
N GLU A 280 -6.56 26.43 14.70
CA GLU A 280 -6.57 27.42 15.79
C GLU A 280 -5.77 26.92 17.00
N PHE A 281 -5.85 25.64 17.37
CA PHE A 281 -4.98 25.06 18.39
C PHE A 281 -3.51 25.29 18.03
N ARG A 282 -3.11 24.95 16.80
CA ARG A 282 -1.71 25.01 16.39
C ARG A 282 -1.14 26.43 16.31
N LYS A 283 -1.99 27.45 16.08
CA LYS A 283 -1.61 28.87 16.19
C LYS A 283 -1.24 29.28 17.61
N ILE A 284 -1.89 28.67 18.61
CA ILE A 284 -1.68 28.97 20.03
C ILE A 284 -0.54 28.11 20.59
N ASP A 285 -0.51 26.82 20.26
CA ASP A 285 0.50 25.86 20.72
C ASP A 285 1.17 25.14 19.55
N PRO A 286 2.36 25.60 19.14
CA PRO A 286 3.08 25.02 17.99
C PRO A 286 3.74 23.67 18.29
N GLU A 287 3.86 23.26 19.56
CA GLU A 287 4.82 22.22 19.97
C GLU A 287 4.18 20.98 20.61
N THR A 288 3.00 21.08 21.23
CA THR A 288 2.36 19.88 21.82
C THR A 288 1.93 18.92 20.71
N PRO A 289 2.30 17.63 20.80
CA PRO A 289 1.87 16.65 19.81
C PRO A 289 0.35 16.57 19.71
N LEU A 290 -0.16 16.47 18.47
CA LEU A 290 -1.60 16.36 18.21
C LEU A 290 -1.97 14.96 17.72
N LEU A 291 -3.04 14.41 18.29
CA LEU A 291 -3.73 13.22 17.77
C LEU A 291 -4.86 13.63 16.83
N PHE A 292 -4.99 12.92 15.71
CA PHE A 292 -5.96 13.19 14.67
C PHE A 292 -6.77 11.92 14.37
N GLY A 293 -8.02 11.88 14.86
CA GLY A 293 -8.93 10.73 14.77
C GLY A 293 -9.53 10.51 13.38
N ALA A 294 -8.72 10.10 12.40
CA ALA A 294 -9.16 9.85 11.02
C ALA A 294 -10.33 8.85 10.92
N GLY A 295 -10.38 7.86 11.82
CA GLY A 295 -11.47 6.88 11.89
C GLY A 295 -12.87 7.49 11.99
N ASN A 296 -13.01 8.64 12.68
CA ASN A 296 -14.29 9.35 12.85
C ASN A 296 -14.89 9.82 11.51
N VAL A 297 -14.05 10.01 10.49
CA VAL A 297 -14.49 10.42 9.16
C VAL A 297 -14.60 9.20 8.25
N THR A 298 -13.56 8.36 8.21
CA THR A 298 -13.46 7.25 7.27
C THR A 298 -14.51 6.16 7.53
N GLU A 299 -14.78 5.80 8.79
CA GLU A 299 -15.80 4.79 9.12
C GLU A 299 -17.20 5.26 8.74
N LEU A 300 -17.49 6.55 8.87
CA LEU A 300 -18.82 7.14 8.68
C LEU A 300 -19.05 7.70 7.27
N SER A 301 -18.14 7.45 6.33
CA SER A 301 -18.26 7.88 4.92
C SER A 301 -18.49 6.69 4.00
N ASP A 302 -19.54 6.70 3.18
CA ASP A 302 -19.78 5.64 2.18
C ASP A 302 -18.95 5.88 0.90
N ALA A 303 -17.62 5.85 1.06
CA ALA A 303 -16.63 6.08 0.01
C ALA A 303 -15.32 5.33 0.32
N ASP A 304 -14.43 5.25 -0.65
CA ASP A 304 -13.17 4.50 -0.52
C ASP A 304 -12.27 5.07 0.59
N SER A 305 -12.02 4.23 1.60
CA SER A 305 -11.20 4.56 2.77
C SER A 305 -9.82 5.07 2.40
N ILE A 306 -9.23 4.48 1.36
CA ILE A 306 -7.89 4.80 0.86
C ILE A 306 -7.75 6.28 0.50
N GLY A 307 -8.70 6.82 -0.26
CA GLY A 307 -8.68 8.22 -0.71
C GLY A 307 -8.95 9.19 0.44
N ILE A 308 -9.88 8.85 1.33
CA ILE A 308 -10.21 9.64 2.52
C ILE A 308 -8.99 9.69 3.46
N ASN A 309 -8.42 8.54 3.80
CA ASN A 309 -7.26 8.42 4.67
C ASN A 309 -6.05 9.17 4.10
N ALA A 310 -5.82 9.10 2.77
CA ALA A 310 -4.78 9.88 2.11
C ALA A 310 -4.97 11.39 2.33
N LEU A 311 -6.16 11.91 2.00
CA LEU A 311 -6.45 13.34 2.13
C LEU A 311 -6.36 13.81 3.59
N LEU A 312 -6.93 13.04 4.52
CA LEU A 312 -6.88 13.36 5.95
C LEU A 312 -5.45 13.36 6.49
N ALA A 313 -4.59 12.42 6.07
CA ALA A 313 -3.18 12.42 6.45
C ALA A 313 -2.42 13.60 5.85
N PHE A 314 -2.75 14.05 4.64
CA PHE A 314 -2.13 15.25 4.06
C PHE A 314 -2.51 16.51 4.84
N ILE A 315 -3.78 16.67 5.18
CA ILE A 315 -4.28 17.77 6.02
C ILE A 315 -3.64 17.72 7.42
N ALA A 316 -3.59 16.53 8.03
CA ALA A 316 -2.97 16.34 9.35
C ALA A 316 -1.48 16.70 9.33
N GLU A 317 -0.73 16.32 8.28
CA GLU A 317 0.69 16.69 8.12
C GLU A 317 0.88 18.19 7.87
N GLU A 318 -0.03 18.83 7.12
CA GLU A 318 -0.04 20.28 6.89
C GLU A 318 -0.20 21.04 8.22
N ILE A 319 -1.18 20.63 9.04
CA ILE A 319 -1.42 21.17 10.39
C ILE A 319 -0.25 20.86 11.34
N GLY A 320 0.49 19.78 11.11
CA GLY A 320 1.53 19.33 12.04
C GLY A 320 0.98 18.47 13.18
N CYS A 321 0.04 17.57 12.85
CA CYS A 321 -0.34 16.47 13.72
C CYS A 321 0.77 15.42 13.81
N ASN A 322 0.69 14.56 14.83
CA ASN A 322 1.75 13.60 15.16
C ASN A 322 1.23 12.18 15.37
N LEU A 323 -0.07 12.01 15.61
CA LEU A 323 -0.70 10.70 15.64
C LEU A 323 -1.95 10.70 14.75
N LEU A 324 -2.15 9.58 14.06
CA LEU A 324 -3.36 9.27 13.29
C LEU A 324 -4.04 8.11 14.00
N PHE A 325 -5.31 8.29 14.39
CA PHE A 325 -6.09 7.28 15.09
C PHE A 325 -7.19 6.74 14.19
N THR A 326 -7.27 5.41 14.08
CA THR A 326 -8.28 4.72 13.26
C THR A 326 -8.57 3.33 13.80
N THR A 327 -9.62 2.72 13.28
CA THR A 327 -9.92 1.30 13.40
C THR A 327 -10.13 0.66 12.02
N GLU A 328 -10.37 -0.65 12.01
CA GLU A 328 -10.82 -1.45 10.86
C GLU A 328 -12.13 -2.17 11.22
N ALA A 329 -13.13 -1.39 11.63
CA ALA A 329 -14.37 -1.91 12.22
C ALA A 329 -15.40 -2.40 11.18
N SER A 330 -15.15 -2.18 9.89
CA SER A 330 -16.05 -2.59 8.80
C SER A 330 -15.28 -3.14 7.58
N PRO A 331 -15.92 -3.93 6.69
CA PRO A 331 -15.27 -4.45 5.48
C PRO A 331 -14.67 -3.37 4.58
N LYS A 332 -15.27 -2.18 4.57
CA LYS A 332 -14.79 -1.00 3.82
C LYS A 332 -13.48 -0.45 4.39
N THR A 333 -13.28 -0.57 5.70
CA THR A 333 -12.12 -0.04 6.40
C THR A 333 -11.07 -1.10 6.74
N THR A 334 -11.26 -2.35 6.30
CA THR A 334 -10.17 -3.35 6.26
C THR A 334 -8.96 -2.77 5.57
N GLY A 335 -7.81 -2.74 6.24
CA GLY A 335 -6.57 -2.13 5.76
C GLY A 335 -6.40 -0.63 6.03
N SER A 336 -7.35 0.06 6.69
CA SER A 336 -7.23 1.49 7.04
C SER A 336 -5.98 1.81 7.85
N VAL A 337 -5.52 0.90 8.72
CA VAL A 337 -4.29 1.09 9.50
C VAL A 337 -3.08 1.12 8.56
N ARG A 338 -3.00 0.17 7.63
CA ARG A 338 -1.95 0.10 6.60
C ARG A 338 -2.00 1.33 5.68
N GLU A 339 -3.20 1.79 5.32
CA GLU A 339 -3.39 3.00 4.53
C GLU A 339 -2.84 4.24 5.21
N LEU A 340 -3.22 4.51 6.46
CA LEU A 340 -2.72 5.69 7.17
C LEU A 340 -1.21 5.60 7.41
N ARG A 341 -0.64 4.39 7.59
CA ARG A 341 0.81 4.22 7.67
C ARG A 341 1.48 4.65 6.37
N ILE A 342 1.01 4.13 5.24
CA ILE A 342 1.52 4.51 3.92
C ILE A 342 1.32 6.01 3.67
N ALA A 343 0.16 6.56 4.01
CA ALA A 343 -0.17 7.97 3.86
C ALA A 343 0.76 8.87 4.68
N SER A 344 1.12 8.45 5.89
CA SER A 344 2.03 9.21 6.75
C SER A 344 3.47 9.25 6.22
N TYR A 345 3.95 8.19 5.55
CA TYR A 345 5.24 8.23 4.85
C TYR A 345 5.17 9.16 3.65
N LEU A 346 4.12 9.03 2.84
CA LEU A 346 3.93 9.83 1.64
C LEU A 346 3.78 11.33 1.97
N SER A 347 3.01 11.67 3.00
CA SER A 347 2.80 13.06 3.44
C SER A 347 4.08 13.67 4.01
N LYS A 348 4.79 12.94 4.88
CA LYS A 348 6.05 13.42 5.48
C LYS A 348 7.11 13.66 4.41
N MET A 349 7.23 12.75 3.45
CA MET A 349 8.16 12.89 2.33
C MET A 349 7.80 14.09 1.45
N ALA A 350 6.52 14.25 1.10
CA ALA A 350 6.04 15.39 0.31
C ALA A 350 6.41 16.73 0.96
N LYS A 351 6.21 16.84 2.28
CA LYS A 351 6.60 18.01 3.07
C LYS A 351 8.12 18.22 3.08
N LEU A 352 8.91 17.16 3.28
CA LEU A 352 10.37 17.22 3.29
C LEU A 352 10.95 17.71 1.95
N ARG A 353 10.37 17.25 0.83
CA ARG A 353 10.82 17.58 -0.52
C ARG A 353 10.19 18.84 -1.10
N ASN A 354 9.25 19.47 -0.37
CA ASN A 354 8.42 20.56 -0.87
C ASN A 354 7.79 20.23 -2.23
N SER A 355 7.22 19.02 -2.34
CA SER A 355 6.64 18.49 -3.57
C SER A 355 5.24 17.94 -3.31
N PRO A 356 4.38 17.79 -4.34
CA PRO A 356 3.11 17.09 -4.17
C PRO A 356 3.32 15.62 -3.74
N PRO A 357 2.38 15.01 -2.99
CA PRO A 357 2.47 13.62 -2.51
C PRO A 357 2.19 12.60 -3.62
N LYS A 358 3.06 12.55 -4.64
CA LYS A 358 2.98 11.61 -5.78
C LYS A 358 4.36 11.16 -6.27
N ASP A 359 4.38 10.09 -7.06
CA ASP A 359 5.58 9.57 -7.75
C ASP A 359 6.76 9.18 -6.83
N ALA A 360 6.41 8.81 -5.58
CA ALA A 360 7.31 8.48 -4.48
C ALA A 360 7.88 7.05 -4.48
N GLY A 361 7.40 6.18 -5.38
CA GLY A 361 7.56 4.72 -5.25
C GLY A 361 6.56 4.07 -4.28
N ILE A 362 5.84 4.89 -3.50
CA ILE A 362 4.77 4.49 -2.58
C ILE A 362 3.45 5.06 -3.12
N SER A 363 2.35 4.29 -3.05
CA SER A 363 1.03 4.73 -3.53
C SER A 363 -0.12 4.18 -2.68
N LEU A 364 -1.22 4.94 -2.64
CA LEU A 364 -2.50 4.59 -2.04
C LEU A 364 -3.55 4.35 -3.14
N LEU A 365 -3.24 3.50 -4.11
CA LEU A 365 -4.20 3.06 -5.11
C LEU A 365 -4.53 1.61 -4.82
N ALA A 366 -5.78 1.31 -4.51
CA ALA A 366 -6.32 -0.04 -4.47
C ALA A 366 -7.86 0.02 -4.66
N LEU A 367 -8.47 -1.11 -4.99
CA LEU A 367 -9.92 -1.20 -5.18
C LEU A 367 -10.49 -2.16 -4.15
N LYS A 368 -11.57 -1.77 -3.49
CA LYS A 368 -12.25 -2.56 -2.46
C LYS A 368 -13.73 -2.70 -2.79
N GLU A 369 -14.36 -3.70 -2.19
CA GLU A 369 -15.81 -3.90 -2.22
C GLU A 369 -16.43 -3.41 -0.92
N LYS A 370 -17.60 -2.75 -1.02
CA LYS A 370 -18.36 -2.27 0.15
C LYS A 370 -18.87 -3.42 1.02
N ILE A 371 -19.36 -4.49 0.38
CA ILE A 371 -19.95 -5.65 1.05
C ILE A 371 -19.15 -6.88 0.64
N ARG A 372 -18.60 -7.60 1.63
CA ARG A 372 -18.08 -8.95 1.43
C ARG A 372 -19.16 -9.94 1.84
N TYR A 373 -19.66 -10.71 0.88
CA TYR A 373 -20.59 -11.79 1.17
C TYR A 373 -19.81 -12.97 1.76
N GLU A 374 -20.31 -13.53 2.86
CA GLU A 374 -19.79 -14.81 3.35
C GLU A 374 -20.04 -15.88 2.28
N THR A 375 -18.97 -16.48 1.79
CA THR A 375 -19.04 -17.61 0.87
C THR A 375 -19.25 -18.90 1.66
N THR A 376 -19.96 -19.87 1.08
CA THR A 376 -20.14 -21.19 1.68
C THR A 376 -18.79 -21.82 2.05
N LYS A 377 -18.64 -22.25 3.30
CA LYS A 377 -17.51 -23.07 3.75
C LYS A 377 -17.79 -24.52 3.37
N GLU A 378 -17.66 -24.89 2.10
CA GLU A 378 -17.92 -26.27 1.67
C GLU A 378 -16.84 -26.83 0.76
N ALA A 379 -16.05 -27.74 1.34
CA ALA A 379 -15.94 -29.11 0.87
C ALA A 379 -15.34 -29.97 2.01
N GLU A 380 -16.06 -30.99 2.51
CA GLU A 380 -15.52 -31.97 3.48
C GLU A 380 -14.34 -32.76 2.90
N SER A 381 -14.25 -32.84 1.56
CA SER A 381 -13.10 -33.33 0.82
C SER A 381 -12.86 -32.48 -0.43
N PHE A 382 -11.62 -32.06 -0.65
CA PHE A 382 -11.21 -31.28 -1.82
C PHE A 382 -9.93 -31.86 -2.43
N LEU A 383 -9.73 -31.64 -3.72
CA LEU A 383 -8.47 -31.90 -4.39
C LEU A 383 -7.65 -30.61 -4.41
N ILE A 384 -6.37 -30.70 -4.04
CA ILE A 384 -5.44 -29.58 -4.21
C ILE A 384 -5.13 -29.43 -5.70
N ALA A 385 -5.47 -28.27 -6.26
CA ALA A 385 -5.18 -27.97 -7.65
C ALA A 385 -3.66 -28.03 -7.92
N LYS A 386 -3.28 -28.55 -9.08
CA LYS A 386 -1.89 -28.59 -9.54
C LYS A 386 -1.81 -27.88 -10.90
N GLU A 387 -0.86 -26.98 -11.02
CA GLU A 387 -0.58 -26.29 -12.28
C GLU A 387 0.17 -27.22 -13.25
N SER A 388 -0.22 -27.20 -14.53
CA SER A 388 0.52 -27.88 -15.59
C SER A 388 1.80 -27.11 -15.91
N LYS A 389 2.95 -27.80 -15.98
CA LYS A 389 4.23 -27.19 -16.35
C LYS A 389 4.50 -27.19 -17.86
N GLU A 390 3.66 -27.87 -18.63
CA GLU A 390 3.85 -28.02 -20.08
C GLU A 390 2.99 -27.01 -20.85
N PHE A 391 3.66 -26.20 -21.66
CA PHE A 391 3.03 -25.29 -22.62
C PHE A 391 3.13 -25.89 -24.02
N HIS A 392 1.97 -26.12 -24.65
CA HIS A 392 1.86 -26.58 -26.02
C HIS A 392 1.26 -25.46 -26.86
N ARG A 393 1.84 -25.10 -28.01
CA ARG A 393 1.30 -24.05 -28.90
C ARG A 393 0.05 -24.51 -29.65
N ASP A 394 -0.86 -23.59 -29.97
CA ASP A 394 -2.04 -23.91 -30.76
C ASP A 394 -1.60 -24.06 -32.22
N PRO A 395 -1.97 -25.16 -32.91
CA PRO A 395 -1.70 -25.30 -34.32
C PRO A 395 -2.28 -24.17 -35.18
N LYS A 396 -3.31 -23.46 -34.71
CA LYS A 396 -3.97 -22.41 -35.50
C LYS A 396 -3.29 -21.03 -35.41
N GLY A 397 -2.35 -20.84 -34.49
CA GLY A 397 -1.61 -19.59 -34.34
C GLY A 397 -1.71 -18.99 -32.93
N ASP A 398 -0.96 -17.92 -32.71
CA ASP A 398 -0.92 -17.20 -31.43
C ASP A 398 -1.89 -16.01 -31.43
N PHE A 399 -2.25 -15.58 -30.22
CA PHE A 399 -3.12 -14.43 -29.99
C PHE A 399 -2.43 -13.36 -29.17
N ILE A 400 -2.69 -12.12 -29.53
CA ILE A 400 -2.12 -10.94 -28.89
C ILE A 400 -3.25 -10.05 -28.44
N ILE A 401 -3.32 -9.84 -27.13
CA ILE A 401 -4.37 -9.08 -26.48
C ILE A 401 -3.78 -7.75 -26.03
N PHE A 402 -4.48 -6.66 -26.29
CA PHE A 402 -4.12 -5.34 -25.79
C PHE A 402 -5.36 -4.45 -25.63
N ILE A 403 -5.22 -3.38 -24.85
CA ILE A 403 -6.28 -2.39 -24.66
C ILE A 403 -5.87 -1.10 -25.36
N ALA A 404 -6.76 -0.56 -26.19
CA ALA A 404 -6.59 0.73 -26.85
C ALA A 404 -7.97 1.38 -27.05
N ASP A 405 -8.04 2.72 -27.01
CA ASP A 405 -9.24 3.49 -27.34
C ASP A 405 -10.54 3.00 -26.65
N GLY A 406 -10.43 2.59 -25.39
CA GLY A 406 -11.56 2.10 -24.60
C GLY A 406 -12.13 0.75 -25.05
N LYS A 407 -11.34 -0.06 -25.76
CA LYS A 407 -11.68 -1.41 -26.24
C LYS A 407 -10.54 -2.40 -25.99
N ILE A 408 -10.90 -3.67 -25.90
CA ILE A 408 -9.99 -4.81 -25.93
C ILE A 408 -9.83 -5.23 -27.38
N PHE A 409 -8.60 -5.39 -27.83
CA PHE A 409 -8.25 -5.93 -29.12
C PHE A 409 -7.60 -7.29 -28.93
N CYS A 410 -8.06 -8.29 -29.68
CA CYS A 410 -7.46 -9.61 -29.78
C CYS A 410 -7.02 -9.83 -31.23
N LYS A 411 -5.71 -9.79 -31.45
CA LYS A 411 -5.09 -9.95 -32.76
C LYS A 411 -4.64 -11.39 -32.96
N HIS A 412 -5.02 -11.94 -34.09
CA HIS A 412 -4.59 -13.23 -34.63
C HIS A 412 -4.05 -13.00 -36.05
N GLU A 413 -3.26 -13.93 -36.59
CA GLU A 413 -2.72 -13.80 -37.96
C GLU A 413 -3.82 -13.59 -39.01
N LYS A 414 -4.98 -14.24 -38.80
CA LYS A 414 -6.11 -14.23 -39.73
C LYS A 414 -7.12 -13.10 -39.51
N ALA A 415 -7.17 -12.50 -38.31
CA ALA A 415 -8.19 -11.52 -37.95
C ALA A 415 -7.77 -10.67 -36.74
N THR A 416 -8.28 -9.45 -36.63
CA THR A 416 -8.23 -8.66 -35.40
C THR A 416 -9.65 -8.41 -34.92
N ILE A 417 -9.97 -8.89 -33.72
CA ILE A 417 -11.31 -8.80 -33.12
C ILE A 417 -11.25 -7.74 -32.02
N ALA A 418 -12.19 -6.81 -32.01
CA ALA A 418 -12.25 -5.74 -31.02
C ALA A 418 -13.62 -5.72 -30.34
N GLY A 419 -13.61 -5.55 -29.02
CA GLY A 419 -14.83 -5.54 -28.20
C GLY A 419 -14.58 -4.87 -26.85
N LYS A 420 -15.64 -4.71 -26.06
CA LYS A 420 -15.56 -4.25 -24.67
C LYS A 420 -15.67 -5.39 -23.66
N ARG A 421 -16.16 -6.56 -24.10
CA ARG A 421 -16.37 -7.73 -23.23
C ARG A 421 -15.53 -8.91 -23.68
N ALA A 422 -15.04 -9.69 -22.74
CA ALA A 422 -14.33 -10.93 -23.01
C ALA A 422 -15.22 -11.92 -23.77
N LYS A 423 -16.50 -12.01 -23.37
CA LYS A 423 -17.47 -12.94 -23.94
C LYS A 423 -17.66 -12.73 -25.45
N GLU A 424 -17.89 -11.51 -25.90
CA GLU A 424 -18.14 -11.27 -27.33
C GLU A 424 -16.90 -11.55 -28.16
N ILE A 425 -15.70 -11.25 -27.64
CA ILE A 425 -14.45 -11.53 -28.33
C ILE A 425 -14.20 -13.04 -28.43
N ILE A 426 -14.37 -13.79 -27.33
CA ILE A 426 -14.16 -15.25 -27.37
C ILE A 426 -15.22 -15.96 -28.22
N ASP A 427 -16.48 -15.52 -28.20
CA ASP A 427 -17.55 -16.05 -29.06
C ASP A 427 -17.15 -15.87 -30.55
N THR A 428 -16.67 -14.69 -30.93
CA THR A 428 -16.22 -14.43 -32.32
C THR A 428 -14.97 -15.25 -32.70
N ILE A 429 -14.02 -15.45 -31.78
CA ILE A 429 -12.84 -16.33 -32.01
C ILE A 429 -13.29 -17.76 -32.31
N LEU A 430 -14.27 -18.27 -31.56
CA LEU A 430 -14.82 -19.60 -31.72
C LEU A 430 -15.61 -19.74 -33.03
N GLU A 431 -16.45 -18.75 -33.36
CA GLU A 431 -17.21 -18.70 -34.61
C GLU A 431 -16.30 -18.71 -35.84
N LEU A 432 -15.22 -17.93 -35.81
CA LEU A 432 -14.20 -17.92 -36.87
C LEU A 432 -13.26 -19.14 -36.84
N GLY A 433 -13.43 -20.03 -35.87
CA GLY A 433 -12.62 -21.24 -35.72
C GLY A 433 -11.13 -20.94 -35.60
N LEU A 434 -10.74 -19.88 -34.89
CA LEU A 434 -9.34 -19.44 -34.80
C LEU A 434 -8.52 -20.18 -33.72
N VAL A 435 -9.17 -20.86 -32.79
CA VAL A 435 -8.52 -21.70 -31.74
C VAL A 435 -8.87 -23.17 -31.96
N SER A 436 -7.99 -24.09 -31.58
CA SER A 436 -8.23 -25.54 -31.74
C SER A 436 -8.06 -26.36 -30.48
N ARG A 437 -7.29 -25.88 -29.50
CA ARG A 437 -7.08 -26.57 -28.24
C ARG A 437 -7.90 -25.95 -27.09
N LEU A 438 -8.38 -26.81 -26.20
CA LEU A 438 -9.20 -26.40 -25.05
C LEU A 438 -8.40 -25.60 -24.01
N ASP A 439 -7.13 -25.94 -23.80
CA ASP A 439 -6.22 -25.19 -22.92
C ASP A 439 -6.00 -23.75 -23.40
N HIS A 440 -5.85 -23.53 -24.72
CA HIS A 440 -5.79 -22.17 -25.27
C HIS A 440 -7.12 -21.43 -25.22
N ALA A 441 -8.25 -22.10 -25.48
CA ALA A 441 -9.55 -21.46 -25.32
C ALA A 441 -9.75 -20.97 -23.86
N ALA A 442 -9.34 -21.76 -22.87
CA ALA A 442 -9.36 -21.38 -21.46
C ALA A 442 -8.38 -20.24 -21.14
N TYR A 443 -7.16 -20.28 -21.70
CA TYR A 443 -6.18 -19.19 -21.61
C TYR A 443 -6.73 -17.87 -22.16
N LEU A 444 -7.32 -17.90 -23.36
CA LEU A 444 -7.93 -16.74 -24.00
C LEU A 444 -9.08 -16.19 -23.15
N GLY A 445 -9.96 -17.06 -22.63
CA GLY A 445 -11.02 -16.64 -21.73
C GLY A 445 -10.48 -15.90 -20.50
N ARG A 446 -9.42 -16.42 -19.87
CA ARG A 446 -8.77 -15.79 -18.71
C ARG A 446 -8.14 -14.45 -19.06
N GLU A 447 -7.34 -14.38 -20.13
CA GLU A 447 -6.65 -13.15 -20.54
C GLU A 447 -7.63 -12.08 -21.02
N LEU A 448 -8.67 -12.45 -21.77
CA LEU A 448 -9.72 -11.52 -22.21
C LEU A 448 -10.53 -10.99 -21.02
N MET A 449 -10.88 -11.85 -20.05
CA MET A 449 -11.56 -11.40 -18.83
C MET A 449 -10.68 -10.47 -18.01
N LYS A 450 -9.39 -10.76 -17.93
CA LYS A 450 -8.41 -9.87 -17.28
C LYS A 450 -8.31 -8.52 -17.99
N ALA A 451 -8.29 -8.50 -19.32
CA ALA A 451 -8.33 -7.27 -20.11
C ALA A 451 -9.65 -6.50 -19.92
N GLU A 452 -10.78 -7.19 -19.81
CA GLU A 452 -12.07 -6.57 -19.50
C GLU A 452 -12.09 -5.91 -18.12
N ILE A 453 -11.59 -6.61 -17.10
CA ILE A 453 -11.46 -6.07 -15.75
C ILE A 453 -10.51 -4.85 -15.77
N ALA A 454 -9.36 -4.93 -16.44
CA ALA A 454 -8.45 -3.79 -16.58
C ALA A 454 -9.13 -2.57 -17.21
N LEU A 455 -9.86 -2.78 -18.31
CA LEU A 455 -10.59 -1.73 -19.01
C LEU A 455 -11.64 -1.07 -18.10
N ARG A 456 -12.45 -1.87 -17.39
CA ARG A 456 -13.49 -1.37 -16.47
C ARG A 456 -12.89 -0.57 -15.31
N LEU A 457 -11.73 -0.99 -14.83
CA LEU A 457 -11.05 -0.37 -13.69
C LEU A 457 -10.09 0.76 -14.09
N GLY A 458 -9.96 1.08 -15.38
CA GLY A 458 -9.00 2.06 -15.88
C GLY A 458 -7.54 1.68 -15.61
N LYS A 459 -7.25 0.39 -15.50
CA LYS A 459 -5.91 -0.15 -15.23
C LYS A 459 -5.19 -0.51 -16.51
N ASN A 460 -3.86 -0.50 -16.44
CA ASN A 460 -3.03 -1.06 -17.48
C ASN A 460 -3.19 -2.59 -17.51
N TYR A 461 -3.35 -3.12 -18.72
CA TYR A 461 -3.31 -4.54 -19.01
C TYR A 461 -1.97 -4.89 -19.63
N VAL A 462 -1.35 -5.95 -19.12
CA VAL A 462 -0.21 -6.63 -19.75
C VAL A 462 -0.57 -8.09 -19.85
N GLN A 463 -0.55 -8.63 -21.06
CA GLN A 463 -0.78 -10.04 -21.28
C GLN A 463 0.22 -10.87 -20.46
N ASP A 464 -0.26 -11.97 -19.87
CA ASP A 464 0.53 -12.87 -19.01
C ASP A 464 1.04 -12.25 -17.69
N GLN A 465 0.59 -11.05 -17.31
CA GLN A 465 0.85 -10.50 -15.97
C GLN A 465 -0.44 -10.37 -15.16
N ASP A 466 -0.33 -10.47 -13.85
CA ASP A 466 -1.44 -10.13 -12.97
C ASP A 466 -1.82 -8.66 -13.10
N LEU A 467 -3.09 -8.36 -12.85
CA LEU A 467 -3.53 -6.96 -12.75
C LEU A 467 -2.86 -6.32 -11.53
N ASN A 468 -2.43 -5.07 -11.72
CA ASN A 468 -1.91 -4.29 -10.60
C ASN A 468 -3.07 -3.86 -9.69
N PHE A 469 -3.36 -4.64 -8.65
CA PHE A 469 -4.37 -4.33 -7.62
C PHE A 469 -3.86 -3.34 -6.57
N GLY A 470 -2.62 -2.88 -6.69
CA GLY A 470 -2.04 -1.85 -5.85
C GLY A 470 -1.49 -2.38 -4.54
N PHE A 471 -1.42 -1.53 -3.51
CA PHE A 471 -0.68 -1.84 -2.27
C PHE A 471 -1.37 -2.89 -1.36
N LEU A 472 -2.62 -3.26 -1.63
CA LEU A 472 -3.35 -4.28 -0.85
C LEU A 472 -3.09 -5.72 -1.32
N ALA A 473 -2.46 -5.88 -2.48
CA ALA A 473 -2.16 -7.19 -3.06
C ALA A 473 -0.89 -7.83 -2.50
#